data_AF-A0A497HB80-F1
#
_entry.id   AF-A0A497HB80-F1
#
_cell.length_a   1.000
_cell.length_b   1.000
_cell.length_c   1.000
_cell.angle_alpha   90.00
_cell.angle_beta   90.00
_cell.angle_gamma   90.00
#
_symmetry.space_group_name_H-M   'P 1'
#
loop_
_entity.id
_entity.type
_entity.pdbx_description
1 polymer ?
#
loop_
_entity_poly.entity_id
_entity_poly.type
_entity_poly.pdbx_seq_one_letter_code
_entity_poly.pdbx_strand_id
1 'polypeptide(L)'
;MIKSKGKSEEIKEKVGRYGIKPILVLLLFLNIVFLIFSANRILKGISVLQYITWLILVLSIIAIPVISYGFLKRKKWGLAYALLVSIIYTIISIVFLVNTGNIILWYPLFILSFISLISLFLSSTRRHFKPIAKKFEEKRVEIEEELLEETEEMETEERETAEEVYKHGEFTLYKKLVPTKSGSSRVFYFFSRESSDKGIPCPLPEGYEVHINKKSGVPYLKKKKER
;
A
#
# COMPACT_ATOMS: atom_id res chain seq x y z
N MET A 1 10.58 14.25 25.23
CA MET A 1 9.91 14.39 23.92
C MET A 1 9.34 13.04 23.44
N ILE A 2 8.45 12.40 24.23
CA ILE A 2 8.05 10.98 24.05
C ILE A 2 6.52 10.77 23.87
N LYS A 3 5.71 11.84 23.88
CA LYS A 3 4.24 11.72 24.00
C LYS A 3 3.44 11.58 22.68
N SER A 4 4.07 11.55 21.49
CA SER A 4 3.31 11.56 20.22
C SER A 4 3.10 10.18 19.56
N LYS A 5 3.87 9.14 19.91
CA LYS A 5 3.76 7.80 19.27
C LYS A 5 2.43 7.08 19.61
N GLY A 6 1.90 7.26 20.82
CA GLY A 6 0.69 6.54 21.28
C GLY A 6 -0.61 6.92 20.57
N LYS A 7 -0.75 8.17 20.09
CA LYS A 7 -1.99 8.65 19.47
C LYS A 7 -2.20 8.12 18.03
N SER A 8 -1.11 7.75 17.36
CA SER A 8 -1.10 7.20 16.00
C SER A 8 -1.67 5.78 15.93
N GLU A 9 -1.36 4.94 16.93
CA GLU A 9 -1.83 3.56 16.97
C GLU A 9 -3.31 3.45 17.35
N GLU A 10 -3.79 4.30 18.27
CA GLU A 10 -5.21 4.31 18.67
C GLU A 10 -6.15 4.70 17.51
N ILE A 11 -5.70 5.59 16.62
CA ILE A 11 -6.47 6.01 15.43
C ILE A 11 -6.49 4.88 14.39
N LYS A 12 -5.39 4.16 14.19
CA LYS A 12 -5.36 3.00 13.27
C LYS A 12 -6.29 1.87 13.72
N GLU A 13 -6.43 1.66 15.02
CA GLU A 13 -7.31 0.63 15.56
C GLU A 13 -8.81 1.00 15.42
N LYS A 14 -9.16 2.28 15.56
CA LYS A 14 -10.55 2.75 15.37
C LYS A 14 -10.98 2.74 13.90
N VAL A 15 -10.11 3.11 12.96
CA VAL A 15 -10.48 3.17 11.52
C VAL A 15 -10.71 1.77 10.93
N GLY A 16 -10.03 0.73 11.44
CA GLY A 16 -10.21 -0.66 10.98
C GLY A 16 -11.58 -1.27 11.31
N ARG A 17 -12.34 -0.72 12.26
CA ARG A 17 -13.62 -1.30 12.72
C ARG A 17 -14.86 -0.85 11.94
N TYR A 18 -14.78 0.25 11.18
CA TYR A 18 -15.96 0.90 10.58
C TYR A 18 -16.07 0.79 9.05
N GLY A 19 -15.02 0.38 8.33
CA GLY A 19 -15.01 0.47 6.85
C GLY A 19 -15.90 -0.54 6.10
N ILE A 20 -16.15 -1.74 6.64
CA ILE A 20 -16.76 -2.85 5.86
C ILE A 20 -18.26 -2.99 6.13
N LYS A 21 -18.73 -2.60 7.33
CA LYS A 21 -20.13 -2.75 7.74
C LYS A 21 -21.13 -1.91 6.91
N PRO A 22 -20.89 -0.63 6.58
CA PRO A 22 -21.88 0.18 5.86
C PRO A 22 -22.08 -0.28 4.41
N ILE A 23 -21.02 -0.77 3.75
CA ILE A 23 -21.09 -1.30 2.38
C ILE A 23 -21.94 -2.58 2.33
N LEU A 24 -21.80 -3.46 3.34
CA LEU A 24 -22.61 -4.67 3.46
C LEU A 24 -24.10 -4.35 3.67
N VAL A 25 -24.41 -3.33 4.48
CA VAL A 25 -25.79 -2.87 4.72
C VAL A 25 -26.40 -2.31 3.42
N LEU A 26 -25.64 -1.52 2.66
CA LEU A 26 -26.08 -0.98 1.38
C LEU A 26 -26.35 -2.08 0.34
N LEU A 27 -25.48 -3.10 0.28
CA LEU A 27 -25.66 -4.25 -0.62
C LEU A 27 -26.88 -5.11 -0.24
N LEU A 28 -27.16 -5.27 1.05
CA LEU A 28 -28.38 -5.92 1.53
C LEU A 28 -29.62 -5.12 1.12
N PHE A 29 -29.59 -3.80 1.29
CA PHE A 29 -30.69 -2.91 0.91
C PHE A 29 -30.99 -2.97 -0.59
N LEU A 30 -29.96 -2.87 -1.44
CA LEU A 30 -30.11 -2.96 -2.90
C LEU A 30 -30.71 -4.30 -3.35
N ASN A 31 -30.34 -5.41 -2.69
CA ASN A 31 -30.92 -6.72 -2.98
C ASN A 31 -32.42 -6.78 -2.60
N ILE A 32 -32.82 -6.18 -1.48
CA ILE A 32 -34.23 -6.12 -1.05
C ILE A 32 -35.06 -5.33 -2.06
N VAL A 33 -34.56 -4.17 -2.52
CA VAL A 33 -35.24 -3.36 -3.54
C VAL A 33 -35.38 -4.13 -4.85
N PHE A 34 -34.35 -4.85 -5.26
CA PHE A 34 -34.39 -5.71 -6.46
C PHE A 34 -35.41 -6.85 -6.33
N LEU A 35 -35.54 -7.42 -5.14
CA LEU A 35 -36.53 -8.45 -4.81
C LEU A 35 -37.97 -7.94 -4.99
N ILE A 36 -38.26 -6.75 -4.46
CA ILE A 36 -39.57 -6.11 -4.57
C ILE A 36 -39.90 -5.79 -6.03
N PHE A 37 -38.92 -5.26 -6.78
CA PHE A 37 -39.10 -4.94 -8.20
C PHE A 37 -39.32 -6.19 -9.05
N SER A 38 -38.61 -7.28 -8.74
CA SER A 38 -38.76 -8.58 -9.41
C SER A 38 -40.09 -9.24 -9.10
N ALA A 39 -40.58 -9.11 -7.85
CA ALA A 39 -41.88 -9.63 -7.43
C ALA A 39 -43.05 -9.00 -8.23
N ASN A 40 -43.00 -7.69 -8.49
CA ASN A 40 -44.05 -7.01 -9.26
C ASN A 40 -44.15 -7.46 -10.72
N ARG A 41 -43.07 -7.98 -11.32
CA ARG A 41 -43.09 -8.56 -12.69
C ARG A 41 -43.80 -9.91 -12.78
N ILE A 42 -44.01 -10.61 -11.66
CA ILE A 42 -44.56 -11.98 -11.59
C ILE A 42 -46.06 -12.02 -11.88
N LEU A 43 -46.77 -10.93 -11.66
CA LEU A 43 -48.22 -10.85 -11.86
C LEU A 43 -48.67 -11.02 -13.33
N LYS A 44 -47.75 -11.14 -14.30
CA LYS A 44 -48.07 -11.20 -15.74
C LYS A 44 -47.81 -12.56 -16.42
N GLY A 45 -47.65 -13.64 -15.67
CA GLY A 45 -47.58 -15.01 -16.20
C GLY A 45 -46.20 -15.65 -15.99
N ILE A 46 -46.18 -16.84 -15.38
CA ILE A 46 -44.96 -17.43 -14.83
C ILE A 46 -44.40 -18.48 -15.79
N SER A 47 -43.20 -18.23 -16.31
CA SER A 47 -42.44 -19.22 -17.10
C SER A 47 -41.52 -20.06 -16.22
N VAL A 48 -41.13 -21.26 -16.67
CA VAL A 48 -40.16 -22.13 -15.96
C VAL A 48 -38.83 -21.41 -15.68
N LEU A 49 -38.39 -20.53 -16.60
CA LEU A 49 -37.21 -19.68 -16.38
C LEU A 49 -37.34 -18.77 -15.14
N GLN A 50 -38.56 -18.36 -14.80
CA GLN A 50 -38.82 -17.48 -13.67
C GLN A 50 -38.60 -18.19 -12.33
N TYR A 51 -38.99 -19.47 -12.23
CA TYR A 51 -38.69 -20.30 -11.05
C TYR A 51 -37.19 -20.51 -10.88
N ILE A 52 -36.46 -20.77 -11.97
CA ILE A 52 -34.99 -20.90 -11.94
C ILE A 52 -34.36 -19.58 -11.46
N THR A 53 -34.86 -18.45 -11.93
CA THR A 53 -34.36 -17.12 -11.53
C THR A 53 -34.59 -16.87 -10.03
N TRP A 54 -35.76 -17.25 -9.51
CA TRP A 54 -36.07 -17.17 -8.08
C TRP A 54 -35.19 -18.08 -7.23
N LEU A 55 -34.94 -19.30 -7.68
CA LEU A 55 -34.05 -20.24 -6.97
C LEU A 55 -32.64 -19.67 -6.87
N ILE A 56 -32.11 -19.09 -7.96
CA ILE A 56 -30.79 -18.44 -7.99
C ILE A 56 -30.76 -17.25 -7.02
N LEU A 57 -31.83 -16.47 -6.96
CA LEU A 57 -31.94 -15.32 -6.06
C LEU A 57 -32.01 -15.76 -4.59
N VAL A 58 -32.73 -16.83 -4.27
CA VAL A 58 -32.75 -17.39 -2.90
C VAL A 58 -31.37 -17.92 -2.51
N LEU A 59 -30.69 -18.63 -3.41
CA LEU A 59 -29.33 -19.13 -3.19
C LEU A 59 -28.32 -17.99 -3.00
N SER A 60 -28.46 -16.87 -3.71
CA SER A 60 -27.58 -15.71 -3.53
C SER A 60 -27.77 -15.04 -2.17
N ILE A 61 -29.02 -14.94 -1.69
CA ILE A 61 -29.33 -14.42 -0.35
C ILE A 61 -28.71 -15.30 0.74
N ILE A 62 -28.76 -16.62 0.60
CA ILE A 62 -28.14 -17.57 1.54
C ILE A 62 -26.62 -17.53 1.44
N ALA A 63 -26.05 -17.26 0.26
CA ALA A 63 -24.60 -17.15 0.08
C ALA A 63 -24.01 -15.94 0.81
N ILE A 64 -24.72 -14.82 0.93
CA ILE A 64 -24.23 -13.60 1.62
C ILE A 64 -23.78 -13.87 3.07
N PRO A 65 -24.61 -14.45 3.97
CA PRO A 65 -24.20 -14.76 5.33
C PRO A 65 -23.15 -15.87 5.38
N VAL A 66 -23.18 -16.86 4.48
CA VAL A 66 -22.17 -17.94 4.41
C VAL A 66 -20.80 -17.40 4.03
N ILE A 67 -20.73 -16.51 3.03
CA ILE A 67 -19.49 -15.84 2.60
C ILE A 67 -19.01 -14.94 3.73
N SER A 68 -19.90 -14.13 4.31
CA SER A 68 -19.55 -13.24 5.43
C SER A 68 -19.00 -14.03 6.62
N TYR A 69 -19.65 -15.14 6.99
CA TYR A 69 -19.23 -16.02 8.08
C TYR A 69 -17.91 -16.75 7.77
N GLY A 70 -17.74 -17.25 6.54
CA GLY A 70 -16.51 -17.90 6.08
C GLY A 70 -15.30 -16.96 6.11
N PHE A 71 -15.51 -15.70 5.73
CA PHE A 71 -14.50 -14.64 5.85
C PHE A 71 -14.18 -14.30 7.30
N LEU A 72 -15.19 -14.16 8.16
CA LEU A 72 -15.04 -13.85 9.59
C LEU A 72 -14.24 -14.92 10.34
N LYS A 73 -14.52 -16.20 10.10
CA LYS A 73 -13.85 -17.32 10.78
C LYS A 73 -12.57 -17.83 10.10
N ARG A 74 -12.12 -17.19 9.01
CA ARG A 74 -10.86 -17.48 8.31
C ARG A 74 -10.65 -18.95 7.93
N LYS A 75 -11.72 -19.70 7.66
CA LYS A 75 -11.61 -21.10 7.22
C LYS A 75 -11.33 -21.18 5.71
N LYS A 76 -10.36 -22.00 5.29
CA LYS A 76 -9.99 -22.19 3.86
C LYS A 76 -11.20 -22.51 2.96
N TRP A 77 -12.17 -23.25 3.50
CA TRP A 77 -13.43 -23.60 2.81
C TRP A 77 -14.32 -22.41 2.47
N GLY A 78 -14.32 -21.35 3.28
CA GLY A 78 -15.12 -20.14 3.00
C GLY A 78 -14.62 -19.38 1.77
N LEU A 79 -13.29 -19.36 1.56
CA LEU A 79 -12.68 -18.78 0.37
C LEU A 79 -13.02 -19.59 -0.89
N ALA A 80 -12.88 -20.92 -0.82
CA ALA A 80 -13.19 -21.81 -1.93
C ALA A 80 -14.68 -21.72 -2.32
N TYR A 81 -15.57 -21.67 -1.33
CA TYR A 81 -17.00 -21.48 -1.55
C TYR A 81 -17.31 -20.13 -2.20
N ALA A 82 -16.73 -19.04 -1.70
CA ALA A 82 -16.95 -17.71 -2.27
C ALA A 82 -16.44 -17.60 -3.72
N LEU A 83 -15.30 -18.21 -4.04
CA LEU A 83 -14.79 -18.31 -5.41
C LEU A 83 -15.75 -19.10 -6.31
N LEU A 84 -16.19 -20.27 -5.86
CA LEU A 84 -17.11 -21.13 -6.61
C LEU A 84 -18.44 -20.43 -6.90
N VAL A 85 -19.03 -19.79 -5.90
CA VAL A 85 -20.28 -19.02 -6.07
C VAL A 85 -20.09 -17.84 -7.04
N SER A 86 -18.97 -17.12 -6.95
CA SER A 86 -18.69 -15.99 -7.85
C SER A 86 -18.47 -16.43 -9.30
N ILE A 87 -17.81 -17.57 -9.52
CA ILE A 87 -17.63 -18.17 -10.86
C ILE A 87 -18.98 -18.61 -11.44
N ILE A 88 -19.80 -19.31 -10.65
CA ILE A 88 -21.14 -19.73 -11.10
C ILE A 88 -21.98 -18.50 -11.45
N TYR A 89 -21.96 -17.46 -10.62
CA TYR A 89 -22.72 -16.24 -10.86
C TYR A 89 -22.29 -15.49 -12.13
N THR A 90 -20.98 -15.46 -12.41
CA THR A 90 -20.45 -14.86 -13.65
C THR A 90 -20.87 -15.67 -14.88
N ILE A 91 -20.81 -17.00 -14.84
CA ILE A 91 -21.27 -17.86 -15.94
C ILE A 91 -22.76 -17.65 -16.21
N ILE A 92 -23.60 -17.68 -15.17
CA ILE A 92 -25.05 -17.45 -15.28
C ILE A 92 -25.33 -16.07 -15.89
N SER A 93 -24.65 -15.03 -15.40
CA SER A 93 -24.82 -13.66 -15.91
C SER A 93 -24.48 -13.55 -17.39
N ILE A 94 -23.43 -14.23 -17.86
CA ILE A 94 -23.05 -14.28 -19.27
C ILE A 94 -24.13 -14.99 -20.10
N VAL A 95 -24.60 -16.15 -19.66
CA VAL A 95 -25.65 -16.91 -20.37
C VAL A 95 -26.92 -16.07 -20.52
N PHE A 96 -27.34 -15.38 -19.45
CA PHE A 96 -28.50 -14.50 -19.49
C PHE A 96 -28.31 -13.27 -20.39
N LEU A 97 -27.12 -12.68 -20.38
CA LEU A 97 -26.76 -11.56 -21.25
C LEU A 97 -26.92 -11.94 -22.73
N VAL A 98 -26.41 -13.13 -23.11
CA VAL A 98 -26.48 -13.65 -24.48
C VAL A 98 -27.92 -14.00 -24.88
N ASN A 99 -28.68 -14.64 -23.98
CA ASN A 99 -30.00 -15.17 -24.34
C ASN A 99 -31.12 -14.11 -24.35
N THR A 100 -31.05 -13.09 -23.49
CA THR A 100 -32.14 -12.11 -23.35
C THR A 100 -31.89 -10.78 -24.07
N GLY A 101 -30.66 -10.51 -24.51
CA GLY A 101 -30.26 -9.23 -25.12
C GLY A 101 -30.38 -8.01 -24.18
N ASN A 102 -30.77 -8.21 -22.91
CA ASN A 102 -31.02 -7.14 -21.95
C ASN A 102 -29.72 -6.70 -21.26
N ILE A 103 -28.92 -5.92 -21.98
CA ILE A 103 -27.60 -5.46 -21.52
C ILE A 103 -27.70 -4.61 -20.24
N ILE A 104 -28.75 -3.80 -20.12
CA ILE A 104 -28.89 -2.78 -19.07
C ILE A 104 -28.89 -3.36 -17.65
N LEU A 105 -29.51 -4.53 -17.45
CA LEU A 105 -29.74 -5.08 -16.12
C LEU A 105 -28.66 -6.08 -15.69
N TRP A 106 -28.12 -6.85 -16.64
CA TRP A 106 -27.15 -7.91 -16.36
C TRP A 106 -25.71 -7.42 -16.28
N TYR A 107 -25.37 -6.35 -17.01
CA TYR A 107 -24.01 -5.81 -17.03
C TYR A 107 -23.56 -5.23 -15.67
N PRO A 108 -24.37 -4.44 -14.94
CA PRO A 108 -23.99 -3.97 -13.60
C PRO A 108 -23.82 -5.10 -12.58
N LEU A 109 -24.66 -6.14 -12.65
CA LEU A 109 -24.57 -7.32 -11.79
C LEU A 109 -23.29 -8.12 -12.05
N PHE A 110 -22.91 -8.25 -13.32
CA PHE A 110 -21.64 -8.85 -13.72
C PHE A 110 -20.45 -8.06 -13.15
N ILE A 111 -20.45 -6.73 -13.31
CA ILE A 111 -19.39 -5.85 -12.78
C ILE A 111 -19.25 -6.00 -11.27
N LEU A 112 -20.37 -5.99 -10.52
CA LEU A 112 -20.34 -6.14 -9.07
C LEU A 112 -19.77 -7.50 -8.63
N SER A 113 -20.14 -8.57 -9.31
CA SER A 113 -19.55 -9.90 -9.07
C SER A 113 -18.05 -9.92 -9.36
N PHE A 114 -17.63 -9.28 -10.46
CA PHE A 114 -16.23 -9.21 -10.85
C PHE A 114 -15.39 -8.39 -9.86
N ILE A 115 -15.90 -7.24 -9.39
CA ILE A 115 -15.24 -6.43 -8.35
C ILE A 115 -15.11 -7.22 -7.04
N SER A 116 -16.14 -7.99 -6.67
CA SER A 116 -16.10 -8.88 -5.50
C SER A 116 -15.00 -9.94 -5.64
N LEU A 117 -14.87 -10.56 -6.83
CA LEU A 117 -13.84 -11.54 -7.13
C LEU A 117 -12.42 -10.94 -7.03
N ILE A 118 -12.19 -9.76 -7.60
CA ILE A 118 -10.92 -9.04 -7.50
C ILE A 118 -10.61 -8.73 -6.03
N SER A 119 -11.59 -8.24 -5.28
CA SER A 119 -11.42 -7.91 -3.87
C SER A 119 -11.03 -9.14 -3.04
N LEU A 120 -11.61 -10.29 -3.34
CA LEU A 120 -11.27 -11.56 -2.72
C LEU A 120 -9.84 -12.01 -3.06
N PHE A 121 -9.44 -11.86 -4.33
CA PHE A 121 -8.08 -12.18 -4.77
C PHE A 121 -7.03 -11.28 -4.09
N LEU A 122 -7.28 -9.97 -4.05
CA LEU A 122 -6.41 -8.98 -3.39
C LEU A 122 -6.32 -9.19 -1.87
N SER A 123 -7.41 -9.61 -1.23
CA SER A 123 -7.40 -9.99 0.19
C SER A 123 -6.48 -11.19 0.43
N SER A 124 -6.45 -12.15 -0.52
CA SER A 124 -5.55 -13.29 -0.44
C SER A 124 -4.08 -12.89 -0.58
N THR A 125 -3.75 -12.06 -1.57
CA THR A 125 -2.36 -11.64 -1.80
C THR A 125 -1.80 -10.83 -0.63
N ARG A 126 -2.62 -9.97 0.01
CA ARG A 126 -2.22 -9.20 1.20
C ARG A 126 -1.69 -10.05 2.34
N ARG A 127 -2.11 -11.32 2.45
CA ARG A 127 -1.60 -12.26 3.47
C ARG A 127 -0.13 -12.66 3.23
N HIS A 128 0.25 -12.86 1.97
CA HIS A 128 1.62 -13.22 1.63
C HIS A 128 2.59 -12.04 1.76
N PHE A 129 2.10 -10.81 1.58
CA PHE A 129 2.92 -9.61 1.72
C PHE A 129 3.06 -9.12 3.16
N LYS A 130 2.21 -9.54 4.10
CA LYS A 130 2.32 -9.12 5.52
C LYS A 130 3.67 -9.47 6.17
N PRO A 131 4.22 -10.70 6.07
CA PRO A 131 5.53 -11.00 6.66
C PRO A 131 6.66 -10.25 5.95
N ILE A 132 6.55 -10.05 4.64
CA ILE A 132 7.52 -9.29 3.85
C ILE A 132 7.54 -7.83 4.31
N ALA A 133 6.36 -7.21 4.49
CA ALA A 133 6.24 -5.86 5.01
C ALA A 133 6.81 -5.74 6.43
N LYS A 134 6.56 -6.71 7.30
CA LYS A 134 7.14 -6.77 8.65
C LYS A 134 8.67 -6.82 8.59
N LYS A 135 9.24 -7.67 7.71
CA LYS A 135 10.68 -7.78 7.50
C LYS A 135 11.31 -6.48 6.98
N PHE A 136 10.60 -5.75 6.11
CA PHE A 136 11.06 -4.42 5.65
C PHE A 136 11.00 -3.37 6.75
N GLU A 137 9.98 -3.39 7.60
CA GLU A 137 9.85 -2.49 8.74
C GLU A 137 10.97 -2.75 9.76
N GLU A 138 11.22 -4.02 10.11
CA GLU A 138 12.32 -4.44 11.00
C GLU A 138 13.68 -4.00 10.44
N LYS A 139 13.95 -4.28 9.16
CA LYS A 139 15.19 -3.83 8.50
C LYS A 139 15.34 -2.32 8.50
N ARG A 140 14.23 -1.58 8.35
CA ARG A 140 14.27 -0.11 8.36
C ARG A 140 14.64 0.44 9.74
N VAL A 141 14.12 -0.16 10.81
CA VAL A 141 14.47 0.21 12.18
C VAL A 141 15.95 -0.09 12.46
N GLU A 142 16.44 -1.25 12.05
CA GLU A 142 17.86 -1.63 12.16
C GLU A 142 18.79 -0.62 11.47
N ILE A 143 18.47 -0.20 10.24
CA ILE A 143 19.24 0.83 9.51
C ILE A 143 19.16 2.20 10.22
N GLU A 144 18.02 2.54 10.82
CA GLU A 144 17.84 3.81 11.53
C GLU A 144 18.65 3.84 12.84
N GLU A 145 18.76 2.70 13.53
CA GLU A 145 19.64 2.52 14.70
C GLU A 145 21.12 2.59 14.30
N GLU A 146 21.54 1.86 13.25
CA GLU A 146 22.92 1.91 12.72
C GLU A 146 23.33 3.33 12.31
N LEU A 147 22.43 4.07 11.66
CA LEU A 147 22.67 5.46 11.27
C LEU A 147 22.79 6.41 12.47
N LEU A 148 22.09 6.14 13.58
CA LEU A 148 22.19 6.95 14.79
C LEU A 148 23.56 6.73 15.45
N GLU A 149 23.99 5.47 15.60
CA GLU A 149 25.30 5.13 16.15
C GLU A 149 26.45 5.74 15.32
N GLU A 150 26.42 5.57 14.00
CA GLU A 150 27.45 6.12 13.09
C GLU A 150 27.44 7.67 13.09
N THR A 151 26.29 8.31 13.35
CA THR A 151 26.21 9.78 13.50
C THR A 151 26.84 10.24 14.82
N GLU A 152 26.58 9.53 15.93
CA GLU A 152 27.21 9.82 17.23
C GLU A 152 28.74 9.64 17.19
N GLU A 153 29.23 8.63 16.48
CA GLU A 153 30.66 8.44 16.23
C GLU A 153 31.26 9.60 15.43
N MET A 154 30.60 10.02 14.34
CA MET A 154 31.07 11.16 13.54
C MET A 154 31.05 12.49 14.32
N GLU A 155 30.06 12.73 15.17
CA GLU A 155 30.04 13.92 16.05
C GLU A 155 31.17 13.88 17.08
N THR A 156 31.57 12.68 17.52
CA THR A 156 32.72 12.50 18.41
C THR A 156 34.03 12.77 17.67
N GLU A 157 34.19 12.26 16.45
CA GLU A 157 35.33 12.59 15.57
C GLU A 157 35.41 14.10 15.26
N GLU A 158 34.27 14.78 15.08
CA GLU A 158 34.22 16.22 14.83
C GLU A 158 34.85 17.02 15.97
N ARG A 159 34.64 16.59 17.23
CA ARG A 159 35.28 17.24 18.39
C ARG A 159 36.80 17.09 18.40
N GLU A 160 37.32 16.04 17.77
CA GLU A 160 38.76 15.76 17.70
C GLU A 160 39.43 16.33 16.43
N THR A 161 38.68 16.47 15.33
CA THR A 161 39.21 16.87 14.00
C THR A 161 38.82 18.29 13.56
N ALA A 162 38.25 19.09 14.47
CA ALA A 162 37.84 20.47 14.23
C ALA A 162 38.95 21.40 13.65
N GLU A 163 40.21 20.97 13.65
CA GLU A 163 41.35 21.77 13.21
C GLU A 163 41.53 21.82 11.67
N GLU A 164 40.92 20.91 10.87
CA GLU A 164 41.13 20.87 9.40
C GLU A 164 39.84 20.87 8.56
N VAL A 165 39.09 21.97 8.59
CA VAL A 165 37.90 22.16 7.73
C VAL A 165 38.30 22.65 6.33
N TYR A 166 37.88 21.95 5.27
CA TYR A 166 38.15 22.37 3.89
C TYR A 166 37.15 23.44 3.40
N LYS A 167 37.69 24.56 2.90
CA LYS A 167 36.92 25.67 2.30
C LYS A 167 37.35 25.93 0.85
N HIS A 168 36.38 26.21 -0.01
CA HIS A 168 36.58 26.58 -1.41
C HIS A 168 35.83 27.88 -1.72
N GLY A 169 36.52 29.01 -1.60
CA GLY A 169 35.90 30.34 -1.65
C GLY A 169 34.95 30.53 -0.46
N GLU A 170 33.68 30.86 -0.73
CA GLU A 170 32.63 31.02 0.27
C GLU A 170 31.98 29.71 0.72
N PHE A 171 32.38 28.57 0.14
CA PHE A 171 31.76 27.27 0.41
C PHE A 171 32.62 26.45 1.37
N THR A 172 31.98 25.81 2.34
CA THR A 172 32.58 24.84 3.26
C THR A 172 32.16 23.43 2.87
N LEU A 173 33.06 22.45 2.98
CA LEU A 173 32.77 21.05 2.70
C LEU A 173 32.19 20.35 3.93
N TYR A 174 31.06 19.68 3.75
CA TYR A 174 30.36 18.92 4.79
C TYR A 174 30.23 17.44 4.39
N LYS A 175 30.26 16.54 5.37
CA LYS A 175 29.89 15.12 5.25
C LYS A 175 28.58 14.85 6.00
N LYS A 176 27.74 13.97 5.45
CA LYS A 176 26.53 13.46 6.12
C LYS A 176 26.24 12.03 5.67
N LEU A 177 25.82 11.17 6.57
CA LEU A 177 25.25 9.86 6.21
C LEU A 177 23.86 10.00 5.62
N VAL A 178 23.61 9.28 4.52
CA VAL A 178 22.31 9.23 3.85
C VAL A 178 21.90 7.78 3.61
N PRO A 179 20.69 7.36 4.02
CA PRO A 179 20.17 6.04 3.70
C PRO A 179 19.88 5.91 2.20
N THR A 180 20.28 4.77 1.61
CA THR A 180 19.97 4.43 0.22
C THR A 180 18.71 3.57 0.10
N LYS A 181 18.08 3.54 -1.09
CA LYS A 181 16.87 2.72 -1.35
C LYS A 181 17.10 1.21 -1.16
N SER A 182 18.35 0.74 -1.28
CA SER A 182 18.73 -0.66 -1.02
C SER A 182 18.83 -1.00 0.47
N GLY A 183 18.76 0.02 1.34
CA GLY A 183 18.88 -0.13 2.78
C GLY A 183 20.32 -0.21 3.28
N SER A 184 21.26 0.45 2.60
CA SER A 184 22.63 0.67 3.12
C SER A 184 22.83 2.17 3.36
N SER A 185 23.63 2.55 4.35
CA SER A 185 24.09 3.93 4.53
C SER A 185 25.25 4.24 3.58
N ARG A 186 25.40 5.50 3.17
CA ARG A 186 26.59 6.01 2.47
C ARG A 186 26.88 7.42 2.94
N VAL A 187 28.17 7.74 3.10
CA VAL A 187 28.64 9.10 3.36
C VAL A 187 28.46 9.94 2.09
N PHE A 188 27.74 11.03 2.21
CA PHE A 188 27.50 12.02 1.17
C PHE A 188 28.25 13.31 1.51
N TYR A 189 29.10 13.76 0.58
CA TYR A 189 29.85 15.00 0.72
C TYR A 189 29.20 16.11 -0.10
N PHE A 190 29.08 17.30 0.48
CA PHE A 190 28.49 18.45 -0.20
C PHE A 190 29.09 19.77 0.27
N PHE A 191 29.09 20.76 -0.63
CA PHE A 191 29.52 22.11 -0.34
C PHE A 191 28.32 22.99 0.01
N SER A 192 28.43 23.80 1.06
CA SER A 192 27.41 24.77 1.48
C SER A 192 28.07 26.08 1.94
N ARG A 193 27.41 27.22 1.69
CA ARG A 193 27.86 28.55 2.20
C ARG A 193 27.45 28.76 3.65
N GLU A 194 26.25 28.33 3.99
CA GLU A 194 25.72 28.40 5.34
C GLU A 194 26.17 27.17 6.13
N SER A 195 26.34 27.34 7.44
CA SER A 195 26.42 26.24 8.40
C SER A 195 25.13 25.45 8.31
N SER A 196 25.12 24.40 7.48
CA SER A 196 23.91 23.63 7.31
C SER A 196 23.70 22.80 8.56
N ASP A 197 22.53 22.87 9.19
CA ASP A 197 22.07 21.98 10.28
C ASP A 197 22.08 20.47 9.90
N LYS A 198 22.57 20.14 8.71
CA LYS A 198 22.39 18.84 8.07
C LYS A 198 23.68 18.12 7.78
N GLY A 199 24.87 18.66 8.10
CA GLY A 199 26.13 17.96 7.87
C GLY A 199 27.26 18.48 8.74
N ILE A 200 28.29 17.65 8.87
CA ILE A 200 29.48 17.88 9.69
C ILE A 200 30.60 18.44 8.81
N PRO A 201 31.19 19.61 9.11
CA PRO A 201 32.35 20.14 8.39
C PRO A 201 33.49 19.10 8.34
N CYS A 202 34.17 18.97 7.21
CA CYS A 202 35.23 17.94 7.07
C CYS A 202 36.37 18.37 6.14
N PRO A 203 37.55 17.72 6.25
CA PRO A 203 38.64 17.90 5.30
C PRO A 203 38.27 17.32 3.93
N LEU A 204 39.08 17.67 2.92
CA LEU A 204 38.93 17.12 1.57
C LEU A 204 39.28 15.61 1.60
N PRO A 205 38.36 14.69 1.24
CA PRO A 205 38.65 13.27 1.25
C PRO A 205 39.73 12.91 0.22
N GLU A 206 40.59 11.96 0.59
CA GLU A 206 41.66 11.47 -0.29
C GLU A 206 41.11 10.91 -1.61
N GLY A 207 41.83 11.14 -2.71
CA GLY A 207 41.43 10.67 -4.03
C GLY A 207 40.31 11.50 -4.69
N TYR A 208 39.90 12.64 -4.12
CA TYR A 208 38.94 13.57 -4.74
C TYR A 208 39.59 14.91 -5.12
N GLU A 209 39.01 15.55 -6.13
CA GLU A 209 39.30 16.91 -6.59
C GLU A 209 38.02 17.75 -6.60
N VAL A 210 38.17 19.05 -6.37
CA VAL A 210 37.06 19.99 -6.36
C VAL A 210 36.91 20.60 -7.75
N HIS A 211 35.70 20.54 -8.28
CA HIS A 211 35.32 21.22 -9.52
C HIS A 211 34.16 22.18 -9.26
N ILE A 212 34.06 23.23 -10.08
CA ILE A 212 32.94 24.17 -10.02
C ILE A 212 31.93 23.81 -11.11
N ASN A 213 30.65 23.67 -10.74
CA ASN A 213 29.59 23.53 -11.72
C ASN A 213 29.38 24.87 -12.44
N LYS A 214 29.68 24.91 -13.75
CA LYS A 214 29.57 26.14 -14.56
C LYS A 214 28.17 26.77 -14.56
N LYS A 215 27.11 25.98 -14.34
CA LYS A 215 25.73 26.48 -14.34
C LYS A 215 25.32 27.07 -12.99
N SER A 216 25.65 26.41 -11.89
CA SER A 216 25.21 26.81 -10.54
C SER A 216 26.26 27.58 -9.74
N GLY A 217 27.52 27.55 -10.15
CA GLY A 217 28.65 28.10 -9.39
C GLY A 217 28.99 27.30 -8.13
N VAL A 218 28.29 26.19 -7.85
CA VAL A 218 28.49 25.39 -6.63
C VAL A 218 29.65 24.41 -6.84
N PRO A 219 30.62 24.34 -5.90
CA PRO A 219 31.68 23.33 -5.95
C PRO A 219 31.12 21.92 -5.73
N TYR A 220 31.75 20.93 -6.35
CA TYR A 220 31.43 19.52 -6.19
C TYR A 220 32.69 18.65 -6.23
N LEU A 221 32.67 17.54 -5.50
CA LEU A 221 33.77 16.58 -5.51
C LEU A 221 33.69 15.65 -6.72
N LYS A 222 34.83 15.40 -7.34
CA LYS A 222 35.01 14.42 -8.42
C LYS A 222 36.17 13.51 -8.07
N LYS A 223 36.01 12.21 -8.26
CA LYS A 223 37.12 11.26 -8.06
C LYS A 223 38.26 11.57 -9.03
N LYS A 224 39.48 11.60 -8.50
CA LYS A 224 40.71 11.60 -9.31
C LYS A 224 40.69 10.35 -10.18
N LYS A 225 40.99 10.50 -11.48
CA LYS A 225 41.30 9.35 -12.31
C LYS A 225 42.71 8.91 -11.91
N GLU A 226 42.85 7.69 -11.39
CA GLU A 226 44.16 7.04 -11.33
C GLU A 226 44.74 7.05 -12.75
N ARG A 227 45.92 7.65 -12.90
CA ARG A 227 46.68 7.69 -14.16
C ARG A 227 47.64 6.52 -14.18
#